data_AF-A0A3S4FJ36-F1
#
_entry.id   AF-A0A3S4FJ36-F1
#
_cell.length_a   1.000
_cell.length_b   1.000
_cell.length_c   1.000
_cell.angle_alpha   90.00
_cell.angle_beta   90.00
_cell.angle_gamma   90.00
#
_symmetry.space_group_name_H-M   'P 1'
#
loop_
_entity.id
_entity.type
_entity.pdbx_description
1 polymer ?
#
loop_
_entity_poly.entity_id
_entity_poly.type
_entity_poly.pdbx_seq_one_letter_code
_entity_poly.pdbx_strand_id
1 'polypeptide(L)'
;MEIDKSYYRSKCELPQGEGTVITEFYGEVATRQITIFNGIMYSSSSLEDWDENVGYLLYDGKKNELDLQESEVIDEMQFEYEWDKTLSDSVVNSYISYQTGDATIPISSSRLIIHIVNNMGKWGKGFVVALSKRYPVVKKMYQDWVNDDKSFALGNVQFVVVDEVENVFVANMLAQNGIKRNYKDSTQYISYEHLEKCLSLVADFALEKRLSIQLPMIGAGLGGGDWNVIEKIIKNKIARNKIKCDILRL
;
A
#
# COMPACT_ATOMS: atom_id res chain seq x y z
N MET A 1 -4.70 -12.14 10.82
CA MET A 1 -4.48 -11.53 12.15
C MET A 1 -4.76 -10.07 11.96
N GLU A 2 -5.86 -9.55 12.51
CA GLU A 2 -6.02 -8.11 12.69
C GLU A 2 -4.89 -7.68 13.63
N ILE A 3 -3.95 -6.91 13.10
CA ILE A 3 -2.94 -6.24 13.91
C ILE A 3 -3.55 -4.89 14.28
N ASP A 4 -3.47 -4.56 15.56
CA ASP A 4 -4.16 -3.42 16.15
C ASP A 4 -3.39 -2.14 15.79
N LYS A 5 -4.01 -1.29 14.97
CA LYS A 5 -3.53 0.07 14.74
C LYS A 5 -3.80 0.88 16.00
N SER A 6 -2.85 1.70 16.40
CA SER A 6 -2.98 2.57 17.57
C SER A 6 -2.56 3.98 17.23
N TYR A 7 -3.26 4.97 17.77
CA TYR A 7 -3.11 6.37 17.40
C TYR A 7 -2.88 7.22 18.65
N TYR A 8 -1.89 8.09 18.58
CA TYR A 8 -1.50 8.93 19.72
C TYR A 8 -1.33 10.37 19.26
N ARG A 9 -1.85 11.31 20.05
CA ARG A 9 -1.57 12.75 19.95
C ARG A 9 -0.69 13.17 21.12
N SER A 10 0.46 13.75 20.83
CA SER A 10 1.48 14.10 21.82
C SER A 10 1.98 15.52 21.61
N LYS A 11 2.28 16.23 22.70
CA LYS A 11 3.13 17.41 22.66
C LYS A 11 4.59 16.98 22.54
N CYS A 12 5.38 17.72 21.78
CA CYS A 12 6.81 17.43 21.61
C CYS A 12 7.61 18.70 21.32
N GLU A 13 8.89 18.65 21.65
CA GLU A 13 9.88 19.63 21.22
C GLU A 13 10.27 19.37 19.77
N LEU A 14 10.14 20.38 18.91
CA LEU A 14 10.57 20.38 17.52
C LEU A 14 11.79 21.32 17.35
N PRO A 15 12.54 21.25 16.24
CA PRO A 15 13.73 22.09 16.03
C PRO A 15 13.52 23.59 16.26
N GLN A 16 12.34 24.13 15.95
CA GLN A 16 12.00 25.55 16.10
C GLN A 16 11.04 25.85 17.27
N GLY A 17 10.79 24.90 18.18
CA GLY A 17 10.00 25.08 19.39
C GLY A 17 8.95 23.99 19.62
N GLU A 18 8.01 24.22 20.54
CA GLU A 18 6.99 23.23 20.88
C GLU A 18 5.95 23.04 19.76
N GLY A 19 5.55 21.80 19.53
CA GLY A 19 4.51 21.43 18.57
C GLY A 19 3.60 20.30 19.04
N THR A 20 2.88 19.70 18.11
CA THR A 20 2.03 18.53 18.37
C THR A 20 2.24 17.51 17.27
N VAL A 21 2.48 16.26 17.65
CA VAL A 21 2.55 15.13 16.72
C VAL A 21 1.34 14.24 16.92
N ILE A 22 0.81 13.73 15.80
CA ILE A 22 -0.26 12.75 15.77
C ILE A 22 0.26 11.57 14.97
N THR A 23 0.42 10.41 15.61
CA THR A 23 1.13 9.28 15.02
C THR A 23 0.23 8.05 15.00
N GLU A 24 0.12 7.44 13.83
CA GLU A 24 -0.40 6.09 13.66
C GLU A 24 0.75 5.09 13.82
N PHE A 25 0.51 4.05 14.61
CA PHE A 25 1.38 2.89 14.72
C PHE A 25 0.68 1.64 14.22
N TYR A 26 1.42 0.82 13.49
CA TYR A 26 1.08 -0.57 13.20
C TYR A 26 1.97 -1.48 14.05
N GLY A 27 1.41 -2.03 15.13
CA GLY A 27 2.22 -2.67 16.18
C GLY A 27 3.19 -1.67 16.81
N GLU A 28 4.49 -1.90 16.60
CA GLU A 28 5.58 -1.06 17.14
C GLU A 28 6.11 -0.03 16.13
N VAL A 29 5.67 -0.08 14.87
CA VAL A 29 6.20 0.75 13.79
C VAL A 29 5.29 1.95 13.56
N ALA A 30 5.83 3.17 13.61
CA ALA A 30 5.08 4.37 13.21
C ALA A 30 4.88 4.37 11.69
N THR A 31 3.64 4.34 11.21
CA THR A 31 3.33 4.20 9.76
C THR A 31 2.99 5.52 9.11
N ARG A 32 2.29 6.40 9.83
CA ARG A 32 1.88 7.73 9.36
C ARG A 32 1.99 8.72 10.51
N GLN A 33 2.40 9.95 10.22
CA GLN A 33 2.50 11.00 11.22
C GLN A 33 2.09 12.35 10.67
N ILE A 34 1.48 13.16 11.54
CA ILE A 34 1.11 14.55 11.31
C ILE A 34 1.81 15.38 12.39
N THR A 35 2.68 16.29 11.99
CA THR A 35 3.30 17.29 12.86
C THR A 35 2.61 18.63 12.65
N ILE A 36 2.17 19.26 13.73
CA ILE A 36 1.52 20.57 13.74
C ILE A 36 2.42 21.56 14.47
N PHE A 37 2.85 22.59 13.76
CA PHE A 37 3.72 23.64 14.29
C PHE A 37 3.30 25.00 13.76
N ASN A 38 3.07 25.98 14.66
CA ASN A 38 2.60 27.33 14.32
C ASN A 38 1.37 27.36 13.39
N GLY A 39 0.44 26.40 13.56
CA GLY A 39 -0.76 26.27 12.75
C GLY A 39 -0.56 25.63 11.37
N ILE A 40 0.68 25.27 11.01
CA ILE A 40 1.01 24.56 9.77
C ILE A 40 1.04 23.05 10.06
N MET A 41 0.46 22.25 9.17
CA MET A 41 0.43 20.79 9.26
C MET A 41 1.39 20.17 8.25
N TYR A 42 2.28 19.31 8.74
CA TYR A 42 3.22 18.52 7.96
C TYR A 42 2.83 17.06 8.15
N SER A 43 2.56 16.32 7.08
CA SER A 43 2.23 14.90 7.21
C SER A 43 3.06 14.04 6.29
N SER A 44 3.46 12.86 6.77
CA SER A 44 4.28 11.94 6.01
C SER A 44 4.03 10.49 6.44
N SER A 45 4.41 9.58 5.53
CA SER A 45 4.54 8.14 5.76
C SER A 45 5.93 7.62 5.37
N SER A 46 6.91 8.53 5.24
CA SER A 46 8.27 8.28 4.78
C SER A 46 9.28 8.74 5.83
N LEU A 47 10.27 7.89 6.11
CA LEU A 47 11.39 8.23 7.00
C LEU A 47 12.38 9.22 6.36
N GLU A 48 12.30 9.42 5.06
CA GLU A 48 13.18 10.32 4.31
C GLU A 48 12.65 11.76 4.28
N ASP A 49 11.38 11.98 4.64
CA ASP A 49 10.76 13.28 4.55
C ASP A 49 11.20 14.16 5.73
N TRP A 50 11.66 15.36 5.42
CA TRP A 50 12.22 16.31 6.38
C TRP A 50 11.80 17.75 6.04
N ASP A 51 11.62 18.56 7.07
CA ASP A 51 11.38 20.00 6.97
C ASP A 51 12.25 20.76 7.97
N GLU A 52 12.72 21.96 7.62
CA GLU A 52 13.64 22.75 8.45
C GLU A 52 13.04 23.20 9.78
N ASN A 53 11.72 23.33 9.85
CA ASN A 53 11.03 23.83 11.04
C ASN A 53 10.73 22.72 12.04
N VAL A 54 10.41 21.52 11.52
CA VAL A 54 9.89 20.42 12.32
C VAL A 54 10.76 19.16 12.33
N GLY A 55 11.81 19.12 11.52
CA GLY A 55 12.74 17.99 11.41
C GLY A 55 12.17 16.86 10.56
N TYR A 56 12.51 15.62 10.91
CA TYR A 56 11.97 14.43 10.24
C TYR A 56 10.46 14.30 10.50
N LEU A 57 9.72 14.00 9.43
CA LEU A 57 8.25 14.00 9.46
C LEU A 57 7.64 12.67 9.92
N LEU A 58 8.45 11.66 10.17
CA LEU A 58 8.01 10.36 10.66
C LEU A 58 9.02 9.82 11.67
N TYR A 59 8.51 9.33 12.79
CA TYR A 59 9.31 8.64 13.81
C TYR A 59 9.88 7.31 13.28
N ASP A 60 11.18 7.10 13.47
CA ASP A 60 11.94 5.96 12.95
C ASP A 60 12.19 4.85 13.98
N GLY A 61 12.01 5.14 15.28
CA GLY A 61 12.15 4.19 16.37
C GLY A 61 10.92 3.30 16.60
N LYS A 62 10.91 2.60 17.73
CA LYS A 62 9.79 1.72 18.12
C LYS A 62 8.85 2.41 19.09
N LYS A 63 7.56 2.10 19.00
CA LYS A 63 6.53 2.63 19.89
C LYS A 63 6.88 2.46 21.38
N ASN A 64 7.38 1.28 21.77
CA ASN A 64 7.78 0.98 23.15
C ASN A 64 9.03 1.75 23.64
N GLU A 65 9.72 2.47 22.76
CA GLU A 65 10.83 3.36 23.12
C GLU A 65 10.35 4.79 23.41
N LEU A 66 9.08 5.11 23.13
CA LEU A 66 8.47 6.41 23.42
C LEU A 66 7.83 6.41 24.82
N ASP A 67 8.03 7.52 25.54
CA ASP A 67 7.22 7.82 26.71
C ASP A 67 5.88 8.43 26.28
N LEU A 68 4.84 7.59 26.25
CA LEU A 68 3.49 7.96 25.83
C LEU A 68 2.55 8.22 27.02
N GLN A 69 3.07 8.37 28.24
CA GLN A 69 2.22 8.54 29.44
C GLN A 69 1.37 9.81 29.39
N GLU A 70 1.92 10.90 28.82
CA GLU A 70 1.22 12.17 28.67
C GLU A 70 0.52 12.31 27.31
N SER A 71 0.59 11.27 26.47
CA SER A 71 -0.08 11.25 25.15
C SER A 71 -1.57 11.00 25.29
N GLU A 72 -2.35 11.70 24.47
CA GLU A 72 -3.76 11.41 24.25
C GLU A 72 -3.89 10.22 23.29
N VAL A 73 -4.56 9.15 23.72
CA VAL A 73 -4.98 8.06 22.82
C VAL A 73 -6.20 8.52 22.05
N ILE A 74 -6.12 8.48 20.72
CA ILE A 74 -7.22 8.84 19.81
C ILE A 74 -7.66 7.62 19.01
N ASP A 75 -8.84 7.68 18.39
CA ASP A 75 -9.30 6.62 17.49
C ASP A 75 -8.89 6.88 16.02
N GLU A 76 -9.12 5.87 15.17
CA GLU A 76 -8.84 5.95 13.72
C GLU A 76 -9.61 7.10 13.05
N MET A 77 -10.86 7.36 13.47
CA MET A 77 -11.68 8.41 12.87
C MET A 77 -11.09 9.79 13.14
N GLN A 78 -10.63 10.04 14.37
CA GLN A 78 -9.94 11.26 14.75
C GLN A 78 -8.62 11.43 14.00
N PHE A 79 -7.85 10.35 13.82
CA PHE A 79 -6.61 10.39 13.05
C PHE A 79 -6.88 10.73 11.58
N GLU A 80 -7.78 10.00 10.92
CA GLU A 80 -8.13 10.21 9.50
C GLU A 80 -8.71 11.62 9.27
N TYR A 81 -9.47 12.16 10.23
CA TYR A 81 -9.95 13.54 10.17
C TYR A 81 -8.82 14.57 10.11
N GLU A 82 -7.75 14.38 10.88
CA GLU A 82 -6.58 15.26 10.85
C GLU A 82 -5.73 15.01 9.60
N TRP A 83 -5.58 13.75 9.20
CA TRP A 83 -4.85 13.36 8.00
C TRP A 83 -5.45 13.99 6.75
N ASP A 84 -6.77 13.96 6.62
CA ASP A 84 -7.51 14.51 5.48
C ASP A 84 -7.33 16.01 5.29
N LYS A 85 -7.10 16.77 6.37
CA LYS A 85 -6.78 18.21 6.28
C LYS A 85 -5.45 18.47 5.56
N THR A 86 -4.57 17.48 5.54
CA THR A 86 -3.26 17.56 4.89
C THR A 86 -3.27 17.10 3.43
N LEU A 87 -4.42 16.62 2.96
CA LEU A 87 -4.60 16.11 1.61
C LEU A 87 -5.22 17.16 0.69
N SER A 88 -4.78 17.13 -0.55
CA SER A 88 -5.40 17.82 -1.69
C SER A 88 -5.27 16.94 -2.92
N ASP A 89 -6.02 17.23 -3.98
CA ASP A 89 -5.86 16.48 -5.24
C ASP A 89 -4.44 16.59 -5.80
N SER A 90 -3.77 17.74 -5.64
CA SER A 90 -2.38 17.90 -6.09
C SER A 90 -1.41 17.03 -5.30
N VAL A 91 -1.60 16.94 -3.97
CA VAL A 91 -0.81 16.07 -3.09
C VAL A 91 -1.06 14.60 -3.45
N VAL A 92 -2.31 14.16 -3.55
CA VAL A 92 -2.61 12.75 -3.87
C VAL A 92 -2.05 12.37 -5.25
N ASN A 93 -2.15 13.25 -6.24
CA ASN A 93 -1.63 12.97 -7.58
C ASN A 93 -0.09 12.95 -7.64
N SER A 94 0.63 13.61 -6.73
CA SER A 94 2.10 13.59 -6.74
C SER A 94 2.71 12.23 -6.32
N TYR A 95 1.91 11.35 -5.69
CA TYR A 95 2.32 10.00 -5.31
C TYR A 95 2.03 8.93 -6.38
N ILE A 96 1.46 9.33 -7.52
CA ILE A 96 1.21 8.44 -8.66
C ILE A 96 2.06 8.87 -9.85
N SER A 97 2.86 7.94 -10.36
CA SER A 97 3.72 8.13 -11.53
C SER A 97 3.39 7.10 -12.60
N TYR A 98 3.38 7.54 -13.86
CA TYR A 98 3.26 6.65 -15.00
C TYR A 98 4.59 6.56 -15.72
N GLN A 99 5.07 5.34 -15.96
CA GLN A 99 6.33 5.11 -16.68
C GLN A 99 6.18 3.97 -17.69
N THR A 100 7.07 3.94 -18.69
CA THR A 100 7.17 2.83 -19.63
C THR A 100 8.14 1.79 -19.10
N GLY A 101 7.75 0.52 -19.02
CA GLY A 101 8.64 -0.54 -18.55
C GLY A 101 7.96 -1.85 -18.15
N ASP A 102 8.78 -2.85 -17.82
CA ASP A 102 8.33 -4.15 -17.30
C ASP A 102 8.14 -4.07 -15.77
N ALA A 103 6.88 -4.06 -15.31
CA ALA A 103 6.53 -4.03 -13.89
C ALA A 103 7.10 -5.20 -13.06
N THR A 104 7.61 -6.27 -13.69
CA THR A 104 8.27 -7.36 -12.95
C THR A 104 9.67 -6.99 -12.48
N ILE A 105 10.28 -5.94 -13.04
CA ILE A 105 11.61 -5.47 -12.67
C ILE A 105 11.43 -4.36 -11.63
N PRO A 106 11.91 -4.53 -10.38
CA PRO A 106 11.85 -3.48 -9.38
C PRO A 106 12.65 -2.25 -9.85
N ILE A 107 12.03 -1.06 -9.80
CA ILE A 107 12.68 0.20 -10.21
C ILE A 107 13.78 0.61 -9.22
N SER A 108 13.64 0.19 -7.95
CA SER A 108 14.58 0.43 -6.85
C SER A 108 14.46 -0.69 -5.81
N SER A 109 15.33 -0.68 -4.82
CA SER A 109 15.15 -1.43 -3.57
C SER A 109 13.89 -0.98 -2.81
N SER A 110 13.50 -1.77 -1.80
CA SER A 110 12.32 -1.56 -0.94
C SER A 110 11.04 -1.39 -1.75
N ARG A 111 10.69 -2.45 -2.49
CA ARG A 111 9.62 -2.40 -3.50
C ARG A 111 8.60 -3.51 -3.34
N LEU A 112 7.32 -3.14 -3.41
CA LEU A 112 6.20 -4.07 -3.48
C LEU A 112 5.59 -4.06 -4.89
N ILE A 113 5.74 -5.17 -5.60
CA ILE A 113 5.11 -5.39 -6.91
C ILE A 113 3.71 -5.96 -6.67
N ILE A 114 2.66 -5.22 -7.03
CA ILE A 114 1.28 -5.68 -6.83
C ILE A 114 0.63 -6.11 -8.15
N HIS A 115 -0.14 -7.19 -8.11
CA HIS A 115 -0.96 -7.63 -9.24
C HIS A 115 -2.20 -8.39 -8.77
N ILE A 116 -3.14 -8.60 -9.69
CA ILE A 116 -4.42 -9.27 -9.39
C ILE A 116 -4.37 -10.73 -9.81
N VAL A 117 -4.76 -11.61 -8.89
CA VAL A 117 -5.01 -13.04 -9.13
C VAL A 117 -6.50 -13.37 -9.05
N ASN A 118 -6.87 -14.54 -9.55
CA ASN A 118 -8.26 -15.01 -9.58
C ASN A 118 -8.54 -16.05 -8.49
N ASN A 119 -9.81 -16.21 -8.12
CA ASN A 119 -10.23 -17.26 -7.19
C ASN A 119 -10.33 -18.67 -7.82
N MET A 120 -9.85 -18.88 -9.05
CA MET A 120 -9.89 -20.20 -9.72
C MET A 120 -8.53 -20.90 -9.77
N GLY A 121 -7.48 -20.33 -9.14
CA GLY A 121 -6.13 -20.90 -9.18
C GLY A 121 -5.47 -20.88 -10.56
N LYS A 122 -6.03 -20.15 -11.53
CA LYS A 122 -5.52 -20.12 -12.91
C LYS A 122 -4.36 -19.13 -13.02
N TRP A 123 -3.27 -19.56 -13.64
CA TRP A 123 -2.05 -18.77 -13.80
C TRP A 123 -1.38 -19.08 -15.15
N GLY A 124 -1.50 -18.19 -16.13
CA GLY A 124 -0.92 -18.46 -17.46
C GLY A 124 -1.18 -17.46 -18.58
N LYS A 125 -1.79 -16.30 -18.31
CA LYS A 125 -2.02 -15.25 -19.32
C LYS A 125 -1.79 -13.86 -18.72
N GLY A 126 -1.18 -12.97 -19.50
CA GLY A 126 -0.88 -11.60 -19.07
C GLY A 126 0.36 -11.50 -18.19
N PHE A 127 0.34 -10.56 -17.25
CA PHE A 127 1.47 -10.19 -16.38
C PHE A 127 2.15 -11.38 -15.70
N VAL A 128 1.34 -12.33 -15.20
CA VAL A 128 1.77 -13.53 -14.48
C VAL A 128 2.78 -14.40 -15.26
N VAL A 129 2.80 -14.33 -16.59
CA VAL A 129 3.75 -15.08 -17.42
C VAL A 129 5.17 -14.49 -17.32
N ALA A 130 5.29 -13.16 -17.42
CA ALA A 130 6.57 -12.49 -17.23
C ALA A 130 7.03 -12.63 -15.77
N LEU A 131 6.10 -12.46 -14.83
CA LEU A 131 6.36 -12.57 -13.41
C LEU A 131 6.93 -13.96 -13.04
N SER A 132 6.37 -15.06 -13.55
CA SER A 132 6.88 -16.40 -13.28
C SER A 132 8.22 -16.73 -13.94
N LYS A 133 8.57 -16.07 -15.05
CA LYS A 133 9.90 -16.23 -15.62
C LYS A 133 10.97 -15.65 -14.69
N ARG A 134 10.63 -14.58 -13.98
CA ARG A 134 11.54 -13.89 -13.06
C ARG A 134 11.52 -14.47 -11.65
N TYR A 135 10.32 -14.68 -11.11
CA TYR A 135 10.10 -15.15 -9.75
C TYR A 135 9.22 -16.40 -9.75
N PRO A 136 9.78 -17.59 -10.08
CA PRO A 136 9.01 -18.85 -10.10
C PRO A 136 8.32 -19.16 -8.76
N VAL A 137 8.91 -18.74 -7.64
CA VAL A 137 8.39 -18.93 -6.28
C VAL A 137 6.99 -18.32 -6.09
N VAL A 138 6.70 -17.19 -6.72
CA VAL A 138 5.41 -16.49 -6.57
C VAL A 138 4.26 -17.35 -7.10
N LYS A 139 4.47 -18.00 -8.26
CA LYS A 139 3.47 -18.92 -8.83
C LYS A 139 3.28 -20.13 -7.92
N LYS A 140 4.37 -20.72 -7.42
CA LYS A 140 4.31 -21.87 -6.52
C LYS A 140 3.50 -21.53 -5.28
N MET A 141 3.82 -20.42 -4.61
CA MET A 141 3.11 -19.98 -3.40
C MET A 141 1.64 -19.68 -3.65
N TYR A 142 1.28 -19.10 -4.80
CA TYR A 142 -0.13 -18.92 -5.17
C TYR A 142 -0.83 -20.26 -5.39
N GLN A 143 -0.20 -21.22 -6.05
CA GLN A 143 -0.77 -22.55 -6.27
C GLN A 143 -0.94 -23.34 -4.97
N ASP A 144 0.00 -23.20 -4.03
CA ASP A 144 -0.11 -23.77 -2.70
C ASP A 144 -1.28 -23.10 -1.93
N TRP A 145 -1.40 -21.77 -2.05
CA TRP A 145 -2.46 -20.97 -1.42
C TRP A 145 -3.87 -21.35 -1.89
N VAL A 146 -4.05 -21.75 -3.15
CA VAL A 146 -5.36 -22.20 -3.69
C VAL A 146 -5.98 -23.34 -2.89
N ASN A 147 -5.16 -24.17 -2.23
CA ASN A 147 -5.62 -25.30 -1.42
C ASN A 147 -5.80 -24.93 0.07
N ASP A 148 -5.60 -23.68 0.45
CA ASP A 148 -5.83 -23.18 1.82
C ASP A 148 -7.25 -22.63 1.95
N ASP A 149 -8.17 -23.50 2.36
CA ASP A 149 -9.59 -23.17 2.56
C ASP A 149 -9.83 -22.07 3.60
N LYS A 150 -8.85 -21.73 4.44
CA LYS A 150 -9.01 -20.70 5.47
C LYS A 150 -8.72 -19.30 4.96
N SER A 151 -7.73 -19.16 4.07
CA SER A 151 -7.21 -17.85 3.67
C SER A 151 -7.35 -17.54 2.17
N PHE A 152 -7.68 -18.52 1.33
CA PHE A 152 -7.91 -18.30 -0.11
C PHE A 152 -9.32 -17.75 -0.38
N ALA A 153 -9.51 -16.46 -0.09
CA ALA A 153 -10.79 -15.77 -0.26
C ALA A 153 -10.61 -14.44 -1.01
N LEU A 154 -11.64 -14.02 -1.75
CA LEU A 154 -11.66 -12.72 -2.39
C LEU A 154 -11.45 -11.60 -1.35
N GLY A 155 -10.63 -10.62 -1.69
CA GLY A 155 -10.23 -9.53 -0.80
C GLY A 155 -8.96 -9.79 -0.01
N ASN A 156 -8.46 -11.03 0.03
CA ASN A 156 -7.20 -11.36 0.70
C ASN A 156 -5.99 -11.14 -0.22
N VAL A 157 -4.82 -11.02 0.42
CA VAL A 157 -3.54 -10.82 -0.25
C VAL A 157 -2.53 -11.81 0.30
N GLN A 158 -1.76 -12.45 -0.58
CA GLN A 158 -0.55 -13.18 -0.20
C GLN A 158 0.67 -12.35 -0.58
N PHE A 159 1.49 -12.02 0.41
CA PHE A 159 2.78 -11.36 0.24
C PHE A 159 3.90 -12.40 0.12
N VAL A 160 4.72 -12.27 -0.91
CA VAL A 160 5.84 -13.17 -1.21
C VAL A 160 7.12 -12.34 -1.26
N VAL A 161 8.07 -12.62 -0.38
CA VAL A 161 9.42 -12.06 -0.52
C VAL A 161 10.12 -12.72 -1.71
N VAL A 162 10.67 -11.91 -2.60
CA VAL A 162 11.38 -12.39 -3.80
C VAL A 162 12.84 -11.98 -3.83
N ASP A 163 13.21 -10.97 -3.03
CA ASP A 163 14.59 -10.59 -2.75
C ASP A 163 14.66 -10.01 -1.33
N GLU A 164 15.34 -10.71 -0.42
CA GLU A 164 15.50 -10.24 0.97
C GLU A 164 16.52 -9.12 1.09
N VAL A 165 17.55 -9.10 0.23
CA VAL A 165 18.64 -8.10 0.29
C VAL A 165 18.16 -6.76 -0.22
N GLU A 166 17.46 -6.76 -1.35
CA GLU A 166 16.88 -5.55 -1.95
C GLU A 166 15.49 -5.21 -1.36
N ASN A 167 15.00 -6.00 -0.39
CA ASN A 167 13.71 -5.82 0.28
C ASN A 167 12.54 -5.76 -0.73
N VAL A 168 12.49 -6.71 -1.67
CA VAL A 168 11.49 -6.78 -2.76
C VAL A 168 10.47 -7.86 -2.49
N PHE A 169 9.20 -7.48 -2.63
CA PHE A 169 8.04 -8.35 -2.44
C PHE A 169 7.12 -8.35 -3.66
N VAL A 170 6.31 -9.39 -3.77
CA VAL A 170 5.19 -9.49 -4.69
C VAL A 170 3.90 -9.75 -3.92
N ALA A 171 2.84 -9.00 -4.20
CA ALA A 171 1.50 -9.22 -3.64
C ALA A 171 0.58 -9.89 -4.67
N ASN A 172 0.15 -11.11 -4.38
CA ASN A 172 -0.94 -11.78 -5.08
C ASN A 172 -2.28 -11.29 -4.50
N MET A 173 -2.92 -10.31 -5.14
CA MET A 173 -4.21 -9.74 -4.66
C MET A 173 -5.40 -10.51 -5.24
N LEU A 174 -6.18 -11.17 -4.40
CA LEU A 174 -7.31 -12.02 -4.81
C LEU A 174 -8.56 -11.16 -5.05
N ALA A 175 -8.60 -10.46 -6.18
CA ALA A 175 -9.67 -9.50 -6.51
C ALA A 175 -10.45 -9.84 -7.79
N GLN A 176 -10.18 -10.99 -8.41
CA GLN A 176 -10.87 -11.43 -9.63
C GLN A 176 -11.70 -12.70 -9.37
N ASN A 177 -13.01 -12.61 -9.57
CA ASN A 177 -13.94 -13.73 -9.42
C ASN A 177 -14.18 -14.42 -10.76
N GLY A 178 -13.42 -15.48 -11.07
CA GLY A 178 -13.48 -16.19 -12.33
C GLY A 178 -12.38 -15.79 -13.32
N ILE A 179 -12.50 -16.26 -14.57
CA ILE A 179 -11.58 -15.90 -15.66
C ILE A 179 -12.33 -15.69 -16.98
N LYS A 180 -11.83 -14.76 -17.80
CA LYS A 180 -12.33 -14.51 -19.14
C LYS A 180 -12.25 -15.76 -20.02
N ARG A 181 -13.39 -16.16 -20.60
CA ARG A 181 -13.50 -17.42 -21.37
C ARG A 181 -12.88 -17.32 -22.76
N ASN A 182 -13.13 -16.21 -23.45
CA ASN A 182 -12.62 -15.94 -24.80
C ASN A 182 -12.61 -14.42 -25.08
N TYR A 183 -12.19 -14.00 -26.27
CA TYR A 183 -12.06 -12.58 -26.62
C TYR A 183 -13.40 -11.82 -26.71
N LYS A 184 -14.51 -12.50 -27.00
CA LYS A 184 -15.86 -11.91 -27.09
C LYS A 184 -16.53 -11.73 -25.73
N ASP A 185 -15.98 -12.34 -24.69
CA ASP A 185 -16.49 -12.23 -23.32
C ASP A 185 -16.25 -10.81 -22.79
N SER A 186 -17.34 -10.09 -22.51
CA SER A 186 -17.33 -8.72 -21.97
C SER A 186 -17.71 -8.68 -20.49
N THR A 187 -17.74 -9.81 -19.79
CA THR A 187 -18.03 -9.85 -18.35
C THR A 187 -16.89 -9.20 -17.57
N GLN A 188 -17.26 -8.36 -16.60
CA GLN A 188 -16.33 -7.85 -15.60
C GLN A 188 -16.09 -8.93 -14.54
N TYR A 189 -14.86 -9.43 -14.47
CA TYR A 189 -14.42 -10.44 -13.50
C TYR A 189 -13.73 -9.80 -12.29
N ILE A 190 -13.14 -8.62 -12.45
CA ILE A 190 -12.61 -7.86 -11.32
C ILE A 190 -13.75 -7.37 -10.43
N SER A 191 -13.60 -7.55 -9.12
CA SER A 191 -14.47 -6.96 -8.12
C SER A 191 -13.77 -5.75 -7.50
N TYR A 192 -14.34 -4.55 -7.69
CA TYR A 192 -13.80 -3.32 -7.13
C TYR A 192 -13.80 -3.32 -5.60
N GLU A 193 -14.86 -3.86 -4.98
CA GLU A 193 -14.93 -4.03 -3.53
C GLU A 193 -13.77 -4.87 -2.99
N HIS A 194 -13.46 -6.00 -3.64
CA HIS A 194 -12.35 -6.86 -3.20
C HIS A 194 -10.98 -6.26 -3.57
N LEU A 195 -10.90 -5.48 -4.65
CA LEU A 195 -9.70 -4.70 -4.96
C LEU A 195 -9.43 -3.66 -3.86
N GLU A 196 -10.45 -2.94 -3.41
CA GLU A 196 -10.33 -1.98 -2.30
C GLU A 196 -9.82 -2.65 -1.02
N LYS A 197 -10.39 -3.81 -0.66
CA LYS A 197 -9.92 -4.61 0.49
C LYS A 197 -8.46 -5.04 0.33
N CYS A 198 -8.09 -5.56 -0.84
CA CYS A 198 -6.71 -5.96 -1.12
C CYS A 198 -5.75 -4.76 -1.00
N LEU A 199 -6.13 -3.61 -1.54
CA LEU A 199 -5.28 -2.42 -1.54
C LEU A 199 -5.13 -1.80 -0.14
N SER A 200 -6.15 -1.91 0.73
CA SER A 200 -5.99 -1.56 2.15
C SER A 200 -4.92 -2.42 2.83
N LEU A 201 -4.97 -3.75 2.64
CA LEU A 201 -3.96 -4.67 3.20
C LEU A 201 -2.57 -4.42 2.63
N VAL A 202 -2.49 -4.11 1.33
CA VAL A 202 -1.25 -3.72 0.65
C VAL A 202 -0.68 -2.43 1.23
N ALA A 203 -1.52 -1.43 1.52
CA ALA A 203 -1.08 -0.17 2.12
C ALA A 203 -0.47 -0.41 3.50
N ASP A 204 -1.15 -1.17 4.37
CA ASP A 204 -0.65 -1.48 5.71
C ASP A 204 0.70 -2.21 5.63
N PHE A 205 0.80 -3.25 4.79
CA PHE A 205 2.05 -3.98 4.59
C PHE A 205 3.17 -3.09 4.04
N ALA A 206 2.87 -2.23 3.07
CA ALA A 206 3.86 -1.32 2.48
C ALA A 206 4.36 -0.29 3.50
N LEU A 207 3.48 0.27 4.32
CA LEU A 207 3.84 1.22 5.37
C LEU A 207 4.72 0.57 6.46
N GLU A 208 4.34 -0.63 6.91
CA GLU A 208 5.09 -1.41 7.91
C GLU A 208 6.49 -1.77 7.39
N LYS A 209 6.59 -2.20 6.13
CA LYS A 209 7.85 -2.65 5.51
C LYS A 209 8.65 -1.54 4.81
N ARG A 210 8.18 -0.28 4.89
CA ARG A 210 8.78 0.91 4.24
C ARG A 210 8.97 0.74 2.73
N LEU A 211 7.94 0.22 2.05
CA LEU A 211 7.98 -0.11 0.64
C LEU A 211 7.28 0.95 -0.21
N SER A 212 7.91 1.29 -1.34
CA SER A 212 7.18 1.90 -2.45
C SER A 212 6.45 0.82 -3.26
N ILE A 213 5.39 1.19 -3.97
CA ILE A 213 4.58 0.26 -4.77
C ILE A 213 4.91 0.43 -6.25
N GLN A 214 4.88 -0.68 -6.99
CA GLN A 214 4.82 -0.66 -8.44
C GLN A 214 3.83 -1.70 -8.97
N LEU A 215 3.23 -1.41 -10.12
CA LEU A 215 2.23 -2.28 -10.73
C LEU A 215 2.14 -2.10 -12.24
N PRO A 216 1.70 -3.13 -12.99
CA PRO A 216 1.19 -2.94 -14.34
C PRO A 216 -0.19 -2.25 -14.29
N MET A 217 -0.79 -2.01 -15.46
CA MET A 217 -2.23 -1.71 -15.52
C MET A 217 -3.08 -2.93 -15.13
N ILE A 218 -3.35 -3.09 -13.83
CA ILE A 218 -4.13 -4.20 -13.25
C ILE A 218 -5.61 -4.11 -13.60
N GLY A 219 -6.29 -5.26 -13.68
CA GLY A 219 -7.76 -5.35 -13.68
C GLY A 219 -8.50 -4.95 -14.97
N ALA A 220 -7.97 -4.00 -15.75
CA ALA A 220 -8.67 -3.47 -16.92
C ALA A 220 -8.62 -4.41 -18.15
N GLY A 221 -7.60 -5.25 -18.25
CA GLY A 221 -7.45 -6.21 -19.36
C GLY A 221 -8.32 -7.47 -19.20
N LEU A 222 -7.71 -8.56 -18.72
CA LEU A 222 -8.41 -9.84 -18.55
C LEU A 222 -9.50 -9.82 -17.46
N GLY A 223 -9.43 -8.85 -16.53
CA GLY A 223 -10.44 -8.65 -15.50
C GLY A 223 -11.66 -7.86 -15.98
N GLY A 224 -11.59 -7.17 -17.13
CA GLY A 224 -12.71 -6.45 -17.74
C GLY A 224 -13.16 -5.19 -16.97
N GLY A 225 -12.33 -4.65 -16.08
CA GLY A 225 -12.64 -3.41 -15.36
C GLY A 225 -12.37 -2.13 -16.16
N ASP A 226 -12.90 -1.02 -15.67
CA ASP A 226 -12.58 0.33 -16.12
C ASP A 226 -11.35 0.84 -15.36
N TRP A 227 -10.29 1.17 -16.11
CA TRP A 227 -9.06 1.69 -15.54
C TRP A 227 -9.27 3.00 -14.76
N ASN A 228 -10.18 3.88 -15.18
CA ASN A 228 -10.44 5.14 -14.47
C ASN A 228 -11.02 4.89 -13.07
N VAL A 229 -11.82 3.83 -12.91
CA VAL A 229 -12.34 3.42 -11.60
C VAL A 229 -11.24 2.80 -10.76
N ILE A 230 -10.44 1.91 -11.35
CA ILE A 230 -9.29 1.26 -10.69
C ILE A 230 -8.27 2.28 -10.21
N GLU A 231 -7.93 3.27 -11.04
CA GLU A 231 -6.99 4.33 -10.69
C GLU A 231 -7.52 5.18 -9.51
N LYS A 232 -8.81 5.51 -9.48
CA LYS A 232 -9.42 6.20 -8.33
C LYS A 232 -9.31 5.38 -7.06
N ILE A 233 -9.54 4.07 -7.14
CA ILE A 233 -9.39 3.15 -6.01
C ILE A 233 -7.92 3.12 -5.53
N ILE A 234 -6.96 3.04 -6.45
CA ILE A 234 -5.52 3.10 -6.13
C ILE A 234 -5.17 4.42 -5.45
N LYS A 235 -5.64 5.55 -5.98
CA LYS A 235 -5.43 6.87 -5.36
C LYS A 235 -5.99 6.89 -3.94
N ASN A 236 -7.19 6.35 -3.76
CA ASN A 236 -7.86 6.34 -2.46
C ASN A 236 -7.19 5.45 -1.42
N LYS A 237 -6.65 4.29 -1.82
CA LYS A 237 -6.08 3.31 -0.88
C LYS A 237 -4.56 3.40 -0.70
N ILE A 238 -3.86 3.92 -1.70
CA ILE A 238 -2.39 3.97 -1.73
C ILE A 238 -1.89 5.41 -1.64
N ALA A 239 -2.25 6.25 -2.61
CA ALA A 239 -1.68 7.59 -2.72
C ALA A 239 -2.12 8.54 -1.59
N ARG A 240 -3.38 8.42 -1.11
CA ARG A 240 -3.85 9.14 0.09
C ARG A 240 -3.02 8.82 1.34
N ASN A 241 -2.45 7.62 1.43
CA ASN A 241 -1.53 7.23 2.50
C ASN A 241 -0.08 7.66 2.24
N LYS A 242 0.15 8.52 1.24
CA LYS A 242 1.46 9.05 0.85
C LYS A 242 2.48 7.96 0.48
N ILE A 243 1.99 6.83 -0.02
CA ILE A 243 2.82 5.73 -0.52
C ILE A 243 3.09 5.99 -2.00
N LYS A 244 4.38 6.10 -2.38
CA LYS A 244 4.79 6.25 -3.78
C LYS A 244 4.34 5.02 -4.60
N CYS A 245 3.74 5.25 -5.74
CA CYS A 245 3.12 4.22 -6.56
C CYS A 245 3.40 4.43 -8.05
N ASP A 246 4.25 3.56 -8.61
CA ASP A 246 4.65 3.60 -10.02
C ASP A 246 3.81 2.65 -10.86
N ILE A 247 3.07 3.19 -11.84
CA ILE A 247 2.25 2.43 -12.77
C ILE A 247 3.00 2.28 -14.10
N LEU A 248 3.39 1.05 -14.41
CA LEU A 248 4.19 0.72 -15.58
C LEU A 248 3.30 0.29 -16.74
N ARG A 249 3.59 0.87 -17.92
CA ARG A 249 2.93 0.54 -19.19
C ARG A 249 3.96 -0.07 -20.14
N LEU A 250 3.57 -1.13 -20.83
CA LEU A 250 4.33 -1.73 -21.95
C LEU A 250 3.71 -1.28 -23.27
#